data_AF-A0A2V7LCG2-F1
#
_entry.id   AF-A0A2V7LCG2-F1
#
_cell.length_a   1.000
_cell.length_b   1.000
_cell.length_c   1.000
_cell.angle_alpha   90.00
_cell.angle_beta   90.00
_cell.angle_gamma   90.00
#
_symmetry.space_group_name_H-M   'P 1'
#
loop_
_entity.id
_entity.type
_entity.pdbx_description
1 polymer ?
#
loop_
_entity_poly.entity_id
_entity_poly.type
_entity_poly.pdbx_seq_one_letter_code
_entity_poly.pdbx_strand_id
1 'polypeptide(L)' 'LRPALVAAVGEFAPAFEPHRAALGDRLITAPDADALGPRLKTALSGNEIVLLKASRGVALERVLRHLN' A
#
# COMPACT_ATOMS: atom_id res chain seq x y z
N LEU A 1 -8.73 13.63 -8.30
CA LEU A 1 -9.23 12.62 -7.33
C LEU A 1 -8.21 12.48 -6.21
N ARG A 2 -8.63 12.43 -4.94
CA ARG A 2 -7.74 12.16 -3.79
C ARG A 2 -7.94 10.70 -3.36
N PRO A 3 -6.89 9.86 -3.28
CA PRO A 3 -7.06 8.45 -2.94
C PRO A 3 -7.55 8.28 -1.50
N ALA A 4 -8.51 7.40 -1.24
CA ALA A 4 -8.97 7.13 0.12
C ALA A 4 -7.83 6.55 0.99
N LEU A 5 -6.98 5.72 0.39
CA LEU A 5 -5.83 5.05 1.03
C LEU A 5 -4.60 5.16 0.11
N VAL A 6 -3.41 5.31 0.71
CA VAL A 6 -2.11 5.25 0.05
C VAL A 6 -1.26 4.20 0.76
N ALA A 7 -0.81 3.20 0.01
CA ALA A 7 0.13 2.19 0.49
C ALA A 7 1.50 2.39 -0.16
N ALA A 8 2.53 2.61 0.65
CA ALA A 8 3.91 2.71 0.22
C ALA A 8 4.71 1.49 0.71
N VAL A 9 5.58 0.96 -0.15
CA VAL A 9 6.28 -0.30 0.10
C VAL A 9 7.70 -0.27 -0.39
N GLY A 10 8.59 -1.01 0.27
CA GLY A 10 10.00 -1.11 -0.09
C GLY A 10 10.88 -0.09 0.63
N GLU A 11 12.15 -0.08 0.27
CA GLU A 11 13.20 0.77 0.86
C GLU A 11 12.89 2.27 0.81
N PHE A 12 12.07 2.69 -0.17
CA PHE A 12 11.67 4.08 -0.35
C PHE A 12 10.36 4.45 0.35
N ALA A 13 9.70 3.53 1.06
CA ALA A 13 8.50 3.86 1.85
C ALA A 13 8.72 5.02 2.84
N PRO A 14 9.89 5.18 3.50
CA PRO A 14 10.20 6.35 4.34
C PRO A 14 10.13 7.70 3.62
N ALA A 15 10.21 7.74 2.27
CA ALA A 15 10.04 8.98 1.52
C ALA A 15 8.63 9.60 1.66
N PHE A 16 7.66 8.83 2.18
CA PHE A 16 6.33 9.34 2.51
C PHE A 16 6.25 10.04 3.87
N GLU A 17 7.31 10.03 4.69
CA GLU A 17 7.31 10.64 6.03
C GLU A 17 6.93 12.13 6.03
N PRO A 18 7.42 12.97 5.10
CA PRO A 18 6.99 14.37 5.01
C PRO A 18 5.47 14.54 4.79
N HIS A 19 4.79 13.49 4.30
CA HIS A 19 3.34 13.49 4.04
C HIS A 19 2.52 12.84 5.15
N ARG A 20 3.15 12.29 6.20
CA ARG A 20 2.45 11.55 7.26
C ARG A 20 1.37 12.39 7.93
N ALA A 21 1.67 13.64 8.26
CA ALA A 21 0.69 14.53 8.88
C ALA A 21 -0.53 14.80 7.98
N ALA A 22 -0.34 14.90 6.66
CA ALA A 22 -1.41 15.18 5.72
C ALA A 22 -2.24 13.93 5.36
N LEU A 23 -1.62 12.74 5.38
CA LEU A 23 -2.29 11.48 5.06
C LEU A 23 -2.92 10.82 6.30
N GLY A 24 -2.34 11.00 7.48
CA GLY A 24 -2.80 10.37 8.72
C GLY A 24 -2.95 8.86 8.55
N ASP A 25 -4.08 8.32 8.99
CA ASP A 25 -4.42 6.89 8.90
C ASP A 25 -4.57 6.37 7.46
N ARG A 26 -4.59 7.27 6.46
CA ARG A 26 -4.64 6.92 5.04
C ARG A 26 -3.28 6.49 4.50
N LEU A 27 -2.20 6.56 5.28
CA LEU A 27 -0.88 6.08 4.87
C LEU A 27 -0.54 4.75 5.54
N ILE A 28 -0.41 3.69 4.73
CA ILE A 28 0.12 2.40 5.16
C ILE A 28 1.53 2.23 4.56
N THR A 29 2.52 1.92 5.39
CA THR A 29 3.91 1.67 4.94
C THR A 29 4.37 0.27 5.31
N ALA A 30 4.96 -0.49 4.39
CA ALA A 30 5.48 -1.83 4.67
C ALA A 30 6.88 -2.03 4.06
N PRO A 31 7.72 -2.91 4.63
CA PRO A 31 9.06 -3.17 4.08
C PRO A 31 9.01 -3.90 2.73
N ASP A 32 7.99 -4.73 2.49
CA ASP A 32 7.84 -5.52 1.26
C ASP A 32 6.37 -5.86 0.98
N ALA A 33 6.12 -6.49 -0.18
CA ALA A 33 4.79 -6.87 -0.63
C ALA A 33 4.12 -7.93 0.27
N ASP A 34 4.91 -8.83 0.86
CA ASP A 34 4.40 -9.90 1.72
C ASP A 34 3.89 -9.34 3.06
N ALA A 35 4.58 -8.33 3.61
CA ALA A 35 4.17 -7.58 4.79
C ALA A 35 3.02 -6.59 4.51
N LEU A 36 2.91 -6.08 3.27
CA LEU A 36 1.84 -5.15 2.89
C LEU A 36 0.48 -5.85 2.77
N GLY A 37 0.44 -7.03 2.15
CA GLY A 37 -0.80 -7.74 1.81
C GLY A 37 -1.80 -7.88 2.97
N PRO A 38 -1.41 -8.42 4.14
CA PRO A 38 -2.31 -8.53 5.30
C PRO A 38 -2.85 -7.18 5.79
N ARG A 39 -2.05 -6.11 5.70
CA ARG A 39 -2.50 -4.76 6.12
C ARG A 39 -3.53 -4.19 5.18
N LEU A 40 -3.36 -4.42 3.87
CA LEU A 40 -4.37 -4.06 2.88
C LEU A 40 -5.65 -4.87 3.07
N LYS A 41 -5.55 -6.18 3.33
CA LYS A 41 -6.72 -7.02 3.61
C LYS A 41 -7.57 -6.49 4.78
N THR A 42 -6.92 -6.01 5.83
CA THR A 42 -7.62 -5.41 6.98
C THR A 42 -8.22 -4.04 6.67
N ALA A 43 -7.59 -3.26 5.78
CA ALA A 43 -8.00 -1.90 5.47
C ALA A 43 -9.07 -1.80 4.36
N LEU A 44 -9.23 -2.85 3.55
CA LEU A 44 -10.11 -2.87 2.39
C LEU A 44 -11.37 -3.72 2.66
N SER A 45 -12.47 -3.33 2.03
CA SER A 45 -13.79 -3.96 2.14
C SER A 45 -14.11 -4.87 0.95
N GLY A 46 -13.29 -4.83 -0.12
CA GLY A 46 -13.42 -5.67 -1.31
C GLY A 46 -14.25 -5.05 -2.44
N ASN A 47 -14.64 -3.79 -2.31
CA ASN A 47 -15.38 -3.04 -3.34
C ASN A 47 -14.61 -1.80 -3.83
N GLU A 48 -13.37 -1.62 -3.38
CA GLU A 48 -12.52 -0.51 -3.75
C GLU A 48 -11.92 -0.68 -5.14
N ILE A 49 -11.71 0.44 -5.84
CA ILE A 49 -10.84 0.48 -7.02
C ILE A 49 -9.40 0.63 -6.55
N VAL A 50 -8.59 -0.40 -6.78
CA VAL A 50 -7.17 -0.42 -6.38
C VAL A 50 -6.27 -0.22 -7.59
N LEU A 51 -5.43 0.82 -7.54
CA LEU A 51 -4.33 1.00 -8.50
C LEU A 51 -3.06 0.38 -7.93
N LEU A 52 -2.60 -0.71 -8.56
CA LEU A 52 -1.34 -1.36 -8.18
C LEU A 52 -0.21 -0.93 -9.11
N LYS A 53 0.87 -0.36 -8.55
CA LYS A 53 2.02 0.08 -9.34
C LYS A 53 3.34 -0.05 -8.59
N ALA A 54 4.30 -0.74 -9.22
CA ALA A 54 5.70 -0.74 -8.81
C ALA A 54 6.61 -1.03 -10.02
N SER A 55 7.93 -1.03 -9.79
CA SER A 55 8.91 -1.65 -10.69
C SER A 55 8.90 -3.17 -10.52
N ARG A 56 9.33 -3.92 -11.55
CA ARG A 56 9.29 -5.40 -11.56
C ARG A 56 9.96 -6.04 -10.33
N GLY A 57 11.11 -5.53 -9.90
CA GLY A 57 11.88 -6.07 -8.78
C GLY A 57 11.17 -6.02 -7.42
N VAL A 58 10.11 -5.22 -7.28
CA VAL A 58 9.32 -5.14 -6.04
C VAL A 58 8.38 -6.34 -5.89
N ALA A 59 8.06 -7.04 -6.99
CA ALA A 59 7.10 -8.16 -7.01
C ALA A 59 5.76 -7.81 -6.32
N LEU A 60 5.25 -6.59 -6.58
CA LEU A 60 4.09 -6.05 -5.89
C LEU A 60 2.81 -6.86 -6.14
N GLU A 61 2.73 -7.60 -7.25
CA GLU A 61 1.65 -8.54 -7.55
C GLU A 61 1.43 -9.58 -6.43
N ARG A 62 2.43 -9.85 -5.58
CA ARG A 62 2.30 -10.75 -4.42
C ARG A 62 1.24 -10.30 -3.43
N VAL A 63 0.90 -9.01 -3.37
CA VAL A 63 -0.21 -8.54 -2.50
C VAL A 63 -1.56 -9.10 -2.92
N LEU A 64 -1.76 -9.41 -4.21
CA LEU A 64 -3.07 -9.82 -4.74
C LEU A 64 -3.58 -11.12 -4.12
N ARG A 65 -2.68 -12.03 -3.72
CA ARG A 65 -3.07 -13.28 -3.03
C ARG A 65 -3.74 -13.03 -1.67
N HIS A 66 -3.60 -11.83 -1.09
CA HIS A 66 -4.24 -11.45 0.17
C HIS A 66 -5.56 -10.71 -0.04
N LEU A 67 -5.83 -10.23 -1.26
CA LEU A 67 -6.99 -9.41 -1.63
C LEU A 67 -8.08 -10.19 -2.38
N ASN A 68 -7.77 -11.43 -2.78
CA ASN A 68 -8.70 -12.37 -3.39
C ASN A 68 -9.44 -13.20 -2.34
#